data_AF-A0A094ZEL9-F1
#
_entry.id   AF-A0A094ZEL9-F1
#
_cell.length_a   1.000
_cell.length_b   1.000
_cell.length_c   1.000
_cell.angle_alpha   90.00
_cell.angle_beta   90.00
_cell.angle_gamma   90.00
#
_symmetry.space_group_name_H-M   'P 1'
#
loop_
_entity.id
_entity.type
_entity.pdbx_description
1 polymer ?
#
loop_
_entity_poly.entity_id
_entity_poly.type
_entity_poly.pdbx_seq_one_letter_code
_entity_poly.pdbx_strand_id
1 'polypeptide(L)'
;MNETVYVTLPIRIIVIIEGIIGTLFNMVAIVVIFRVTIGSKFTLFLLRTQSLLDFGACFSAAVYYIIQSTNIYNKHTGLYIIDILICHLWFRNASFWLFCIMSVQNLVCISLDR
;
A
#
# COMPACT_ATOMS: atom_id res chain seq x y z
N MET A 1 -10.78 -11.75 -23.01
CA MET A 1 -11.46 -11.81 -21.69
C MET A 1 -11.40 -10.41 -21.11
N ASN A 2 -12.44 -9.60 -21.35
CA ASN A 2 -12.45 -8.16 -21.05
C ASN A 2 -13.47 -7.90 -19.93
N GLU A 3 -13.31 -8.57 -18.80
CA GLU A 3 -14.13 -8.36 -17.62
C GLU A 3 -13.47 -7.25 -16.78
N THR A 4 -13.73 -6.00 -17.15
CA THR A 4 -13.47 -4.88 -16.25
C THR A 4 -14.51 -4.97 -15.12
N VAL A 5 -14.11 -5.57 -14.00
CA VAL A 5 -14.93 -5.59 -12.78
C VAL A 5 -15.16 -4.14 -12.34
N TYR A 6 -16.38 -3.65 -12.53
CA TYR A 6 -16.75 -2.32 -12.09
C TYR A 6 -16.87 -2.32 -10.57
N VAL A 7 -15.90 -1.71 -9.90
CA VAL A 7 -15.96 -1.48 -8.46
C VAL A 7 -17.06 -0.47 -8.17
N THR A 8 -18.11 -0.91 -7.49
CA THR A 8 -19.25 -0.07 -7.13
C THR A 8 -18.82 1.05 -6.17
N LEU A 9 -19.55 2.16 -6.16
CA LEU A 9 -19.25 3.29 -5.28
C LEU A 9 -19.18 2.89 -3.79
N PRO A 10 -20.08 2.03 -3.25
CA PRO A 10 -19.98 1.57 -1.87
C PRO A 10 -18.67 0.82 -1.57
N ILE A 11 -18.26 -0.11 -2.44
CA ILE A 11 -17.00 -0.87 -2.27
C ILE A 11 -15.82 0.10 -2.30
N ARG A 12 -15.84 1.08 -3.19
CA ARG A 12 -14.79 2.09 -3.28
C ARG A 12 -14.65 2.90 -1.98
N ILE A 13 -15.76 3.33 -1.40
CA ILE A 13 -15.76 4.07 -0.13
C ILE A 13 -15.18 3.21 0.99
N ILE A 14 -15.58 1.95 1.08
CA ILE A 14 -15.04 1.00 2.08
C ILE A 14 -13.52 0.89 1.92
N VAL A 15 -13.02 0.64 0.71
CA VAL A 15 -11.57 0.49 0.48
C VAL A 15 -10.81 1.78 0.80
N ILE A 16 -11.36 2.96 0.51
CA ILE A 16 -10.73 4.24 0.90
C ILE A 16 -10.64 4.36 2.42
N ILE A 17 -11.73 4.07 3.14
CA ILE A 17 -11.76 4.15 4.60
C ILE A 17 -10.75 3.17 5.21
N GLU A 18 -10.78 1.90 4.78
CA GLU A 18 -9.83 0.88 5.22
C GLU A 18 -8.39 1.28 4.92
N GLY A 19 -8.12 1.81 3.72
CA GLY A 19 -6.80 2.29 3.34
C GLY A 19 -6.32 3.45 4.21
N ILE A 20 -7.18 4.42 4.55
CA ILE A 20 -6.84 5.53 5.44
C ILE A 20 -6.55 5.02 6.86
N ILE A 21 -7.44 4.19 7.40
CA ILE A 21 -7.29 3.61 8.74
C ILE A 21 -5.98 2.81 8.83
N GLY A 22 -5.73 1.93 7.85
CA GLY A 22 -4.52 1.13 7.78
C GLY A 22 -3.25 1.98 7.64
N THR A 23 -3.30 3.06 6.87
CA THR A 23 -2.18 4.01 6.74
C THR A 23 -1.84 4.65 8.08
N LEU A 24 -2.86 5.11 8.83
CA LEU A 24 -2.67 5.74 10.13
C LEU A 24 -2.08 4.77 11.16
N PHE A 25 -2.67 3.57 11.29
CA PHE A 25 -2.17 2.59 12.24
C PHE A 25 -0.75 2.10 11.90
N ASN A 26 -0.44 1.87 10.63
CA ASN A 26 0.91 1.48 10.24
C ASN A 26 1.92 2.62 10.42
N MET A 27 1.52 3.88 10.22
CA MET A 27 2.37 5.02 10.56
C MET A 27 2.71 5.05 12.06
N VAL A 28 1.71 4.83 12.93
CA VAL A 28 1.93 4.69 14.37
C VAL A 28 2.85 3.50 14.68
N ALA A 29 2.62 2.34 14.03
CA ALA A 29 3.45 1.16 14.21
C ALA A 29 4.91 1.40 13.79
N ILE A 30 5.15 2.11 12.69
CA ILE A 30 6.50 2.53 12.28
C ILE A 30 7.13 3.38 13.39
N VAL A 31 6.44 4.40 13.90
CA VAL A 31 6.99 5.25 14.98
C VAL A 31 7.32 4.42 16.22
N VAL A 32 6.44 3.51 16.65
CA VAL A 32 6.64 2.69 17.85
C VAL A 32 7.75 1.64 17.64
N ILE A 33 7.68 0.83 16.57
CA ILE A 33 8.59 -0.30 16.33
C ILE A 33 10.03 0.20 16.06
N PHE A 34 10.20 1.40 15.49
CA PHE A 34 11.52 1.98 15.32
C PHE A 34 12.13 2.51 16.63
N ARG A 35 11.32 2.73 17.67
CA ARG A 35 11.77 3.20 18.99
C ARG A 35 12.02 2.08 19.99
N VAL A 36 11.43 0.89 19.79
CA VAL A 36 11.62 -0.26 20.68
C VAL A 36 12.83 -1.11 20.30
N THR A 37 13.38 -1.79 21.29
CA THR A 37 14.36 -2.86 21.13
C THR A 37 13.68 -4.19 21.47
N ILE A 38 13.75 -5.14 20.54
CA ILE A 38 13.31 -6.52 20.75
C ILE A 38 14.58 -7.38 20.82
N GLY A 39 14.56 -8.45 21.61
CA GLY A 39 15.74 -9.31 21.84
C GLY A 39 16.37 -9.84 20.55
N SER A 40 15.56 -10.23 19.55
CA SER A 40 16.04 -10.63 18.23
C SER A 40 16.09 -9.45 17.26
N LYS A 41 17.29 -9.17 16.74
CA LYS A 41 17.53 -8.13 15.72
C LYS A 41 16.85 -8.46 14.39
N PHE A 42 16.76 -9.75 14.04
CA PHE A 42 16.13 -10.19 12.79
C PHE A 42 14.61 -10.06 12.86
N THR A 43 13.98 -10.52 13.96
CA THR A 43 12.54 -10.32 14.20
C THR A 43 12.18 -8.83 14.18
N LEU A 44 13.01 -7.98 14.81
CA LEU A 44 12.81 -6.53 14.79
C LEU A 44 12.89 -5.94 13.37
N PHE A 45 13.85 -6.39 12.56
CA PHE A 45 13.95 -6.00 11.16
C PHE A 45 12.70 -6.42 10.37
N LEU A 46 12.25 -7.67 10.53
CA LEU A 46 11.05 -8.16 9.85
C LEU A 46 9.80 -7.38 10.27
N LEU A 47 9.64 -7.04 11.55
CA LEU A 47 8.52 -6.23 12.05
C LEU A 47 8.54 -4.79 11.53
N ARG A 48 9.72 -4.19 11.37
CA ARG A 48 9.88 -2.85 10.76
C ARG A 48 9.55 -2.87 9.27
N THR A 49 10.03 -3.88 8.56
CA THR A 49 9.71 -4.08 7.14
C THR A 49 8.21 -4.32 6.97
N GLN A 50 7.60 -5.14 7.83
CA GLN A 50 6.16 -5.41 7.79
C GLN A 50 5.34 -4.12 7.86
N SER A 51 5.62 -3.26 8.84
CA SER A 51 4.87 -2.00 9.01
C SER A 51 5.08 -1.02 7.87
N LEU A 52 6.27 -0.99 7.25
CA LEU A 52 6.52 -0.20 6.04
C LEU A 52 5.77 -0.72 4.82
N LEU A 53 5.73 -2.04 4.63
CA LEU A 53 5.04 -2.67 3.50
C LEU A 53 3.52 -2.52 3.63
N ASP A 54 2.97 -2.75 4.83
CA ASP A 54 1.54 -2.58 5.09
C ASP A 54 1.13 -1.10 4.99
N PHE A 55 1.98 -0.17 5.45
CA PHE A 55 1.79 1.26 5.19
C PHE A 55 1.71 1.55 3.69
N GLY A 56 2.67 1.05 2.89
CA GLY A 56 2.70 1.26 1.45
C GLY A 56 1.47 0.70 0.74
N ALA A 57 1.01 -0.49 1.13
CA ALA A 57 -0.20 -1.11 0.59
C ALA A 57 -1.45 -0.27 0.91
N CYS A 58 -1.68 0.07 2.17
CA CYS A 58 -2.85 0.86 2.58
C CYS A 58 -2.85 2.26 1.97
N PHE A 59 -1.68 2.92 1.93
CA PHE A 59 -1.53 4.25 1.37
C PHE A 59 -1.79 4.25 -0.14
N SER A 60 -1.17 3.32 -0.88
CA SER A 60 -1.37 3.21 -2.33
C SER A 60 -2.82 2.89 -2.69
N ALA A 61 -3.50 2.02 -1.93
CA ALA A 61 -4.92 1.74 -2.12
C ALA A 61 -5.79 2.98 -1.91
N ALA A 62 -5.59 3.70 -0.80
CA ALA A 62 -6.35 4.91 -0.50
C ALA A 62 -6.15 5.97 -1.58
N VAL A 63 -4.89 6.27 -1.92
CA VAL A 63 -4.55 7.27 -2.93
C VAL A 63 -5.12 6.89 -4.30
N TYR A 64 -5.01 5.62 -4.70
CA TYR A 64 -5.55 5.16 -5.98
C TYR A 64 -7.04 5.47 -6.11
N TYR A 65 -7.84 5.03 -5.13
CA TYR A 65 -9.29 5.19 -5.20
C TYR A 65 -9.77 6.62 -4.94
N ILE A 66 -9.02 7.41 -4.16
CA ILE A 66 -9.27 8.85 -4.03
C ILE A 66 -9.08 9.53 -5.39
N ILE A 67 -7.92 9.35 -6.04
CA ILE A 67 -7.62 10.00 -7.33
C ILE A 67 -8.59 9.53 -8.42
N GLN A 68 -8.90 8.23 -8.47
CA GLN A 68 -9.89 7.66 -9.40
C GLN A 68 -11.30 8.24 -9.21
N SER A 69 -11.57 8.87 -8.06
CA SER A 69 -12.84 9.54 -7.76
C SER A 69 -12.81 11.05 -8.04
N THR A 70 -11.67 11.60 -8.48
CA THR A 70 -11.52 13.01 -8.87
C THR A 70 -11.56 13.19 -10.39
N ASN A 71 -11.85 14.41 -10.85
CA ASN A 71 -11.76 14.79 -12.26
C ASN A 71 -10.32 14.94 -12.78
N ILE A 72 -9.31 14.61 -11.97
CA ILE A 72 -7.89 14.81 -12.26
C ILE A 72 -7.23 13.49 -12.68
N TYR A 73 -7.92 12.34 -12.57
CA TYR A 73 -7.35 11.01 -12.79
C TYR A 73 -6.65 10.80 -14.15
N ASN A 74 -7.09 11.50 -15.19
CA ASN A 74 -6.52 11.45 -16.54
C ASN A 74 -5.72 12.72 -16.92
N LYS A 75 -5.41 13.59 -15.95
CA LYS A 75 -4.60 14.78 -16.23
C LYS A 75 -3.12 14.45 -16.16
N HIS A 76 -2.40 14.86 -17.20
CA HIS A 76 -0.94 14.80 -17.23
C HIS A 76 -0.33 15.78 -16.23
N THR A 77 0.78 15.38 -15.61
CA THR A 77 1.57 16.24 -14.73
C THR A 77 2.39 17.27 -15.51
N GLY A 78 2.55 17.07 -16.83
CA GLY A 78 3.37 17.89 -17.72
C GLY A 78 4.83 17.46 -17.79
N LEU A 79 5.22 16.42 -17.05
CA LEU A 79 6.56 15.83 -17.04
C LEU A 79 6.48 14.38 -17.52
N TYR A 80 6.96 14.13 -18.74
CA TYR A 80 6.85 12.83 -19.43
C TYR A 80 7.33 11.64 -18.59
N ILE A 81 8.47 11.79 -17.90
CA ILE A 81 9.03 10.72 -17.06
C ILE A 81 8.09 10.37 -15.90
N ILE A 82 7.50 11.38 -15.26
CA ILE A 82 6.58 11.19 -14.14
C ILE A 82 5.28 10.57 -14.64
N ASP A 83 4.76 11.04 -15.77
CA ASP A 83 3.53 10.50 -16.36
C ASP A 83 3.67 9.01 -16.71
N ILE A 84 4.82 8.57 -17.24
CA ILE A 84 5.11 7.15 -17.50
C ILE A 84 5.18 6.35 -16.19
N LEU A 85 5.94 6.84 -15.21
CA LEU A 85 6.09 6.13 -13.93
C LEU A 85 4.74 5.97 -13.24
N ILE A 86 3.94 7.03 -13.17
CA ILE A 86 2.59 7.00 -12.63
C ILE A 86 1.76 6.02 -13.44
N CYS A 87 1.76 6.10 -14.78
CA CYS A 87 0.98 5.19 -15.63
C CYS A 87 1.23 3.71 -15.30
N HIS A 88 2.50 3.29 -15.20
CA HIS A 88 2.83 1.91 -14.88
C HIS A 88 2.53 1.53 -13.43
N LEU A 89 2.77 2.41 -12.46
CA LEU A 89 2.48 2.15 -11.05
C LEU A 89 0.98 2.14 -10.74
N TRP A 90 0.19 2.93 -11.46
CA TRP A 90 -1.27 3.02 -11.35
C TRP A 90 -1.99 1.93 -12.12
N PHE A 91 -1.40 1.42 -13.20
CA PHE A 91 -2.03 0.40 -14.04
C PHE A 91 -2.42 -0.82 -13.20
N ARG A 92 -3.71 -1.15 -13.20
CA ARG A 92 -4.28 -2.30 -12.46
C ARG A 92 -3.86 -2.38 -10.98
N ASN A 93 -3.69 -1.24 -10.31
CA ASN A 93 -3.25 -1.19 -8.91
C ASN A 93 -1.87 -1.83 -8.67
N ALA A 94 -0.94 -1.74 -9.63
CA ALA A 94 0.37 -2.40 -9.54
C ALA A 94 1.12 -2.04 -8.25
N SER A 95 1.12 -0.77 -7.83
CA SER A 95 1.76 -0.32 -6.59
C SER A 95 1.19 -1.02 -5.35
N PHE A 96 -0.13 -1.10 -5.22
CA PHE A 96 -0.80 -1.82 -4.14
C PHE A 96 -0.41 -3.31 -4.12
N TRP A 97 -0.49 -3.98 -5.28
CA TRP A 97 -0.16 -5.40 -5.39
C TRP A 97 1.31 -5.68 -5.05
N LEU A 98 2.23 -4.79 -5.43
CA LEU A 98 3.64 -4.91 -5.09
C LEU A 98 3.84 -4.94 -3.57
N PHE A 99 3.29 -3.96 -2.85
CA PHE A 99 3.39 -3.90 -1.40
C PHE A 99 2.68 -5.08 -0.71
N CYS A 100 1.50 -5.48 -1.19
CA CYS A 100 0.78 -6.64 -0.66
C CYS A 100 1.58 -7.93 -0.80
N ILE A 101 2.17 -8.19 -1.98
CA ILE A 101 2.97 -9.40 -2.20
C ILE A 101 4.19 -9.41 -1.27
N MET A 102 4.92 -8.29 -1.19
CA MET A 102 6.07 -8.17 -0.29
C MET A 102 5.66 -8.37 1.18
N SER A 103 4.52 -7.82 1.60
CA SER A 103 3.98 -7.97 2.95
C SER A 103 3.69 -9.45 3.27
N VAL A 104 3.02 -10.17 2.37
CA VAL A 104 2.74 -11.60 2.56
C VAL A 104 4.02 -12.42 2.63
N GLN A 105 5.02 -12.13 1.78
CA GLN A 105 6.31 -12.83 1.85
C GLN A 105 7.04 -12.55 3.17
N ASN A 106 6.98 -11.31 3.67
CA ASN A 106 7.59 -10.94 4.94
C ASN A 106 6.87 -11.61 6.14
N LEU A 107 5.55 -11.77 6.08
CA LEU A 107 4.80 -12.56 7.06
C LEU A 107 5.24 -14.03 7.09
N VAL A 108 5.48 -14.65 5.94
CA VAL A 108 6.04 -16.01 5.87
C VAL A 108 7.40 -16.06 6.57
N CYS A 109 8.28 -15.08 6.33
CA CYS A 109 9.57 -15.00 7.03
C CYS A 109 9.40 -14.85 8.55
N ILE A 110 8.46 -14.03 9.02
CA ILE A 110 8.15 -13.88 10.46
C ILE A 110 7.67 -15.21 11.05
N SER A 111 6.85 -15.97 10.31
CA SER A 111 6.37 -17.28 10.76
C SER A 111 7.48 -18.33 10.83
N LEU A 112 8.51 -18.25 9.98
CA LEU A 112 9.67 -19.15 10.00
C LEU A 112 10.72 -18.77 11.05
N ASP A 113 10.79 -17.49 11.44
CA ASP A 113 11.67 -16.99 12.51
C ASP A 113 11.19 -17.38 13.92
N ARG A 114 9.88 -17.68 14.07
CA ARG A 114 9.27 -18.13 15.32
C ARG A 114 9.32 -19.64 15.48
#